data_AF-A0A7X0CLE0-F1
#
_entry.id   AF-A0A7X0CLE0-F1
#
_cell.length_a   1.000
_cell.length_b   1.000
_cell.length_c   1.000
_cell.angle_alpha   90.00
_cell.angle_beta   90.00
_cell.angle_gamma   90.00
#
_symmetry.space_group_name_H-M   'P 1'
#
loop_
_entity.id
_entity.type
_entity.pdbx_description
1 polymer ?
#
loop_
_entity_poly.entity_id
_entity_poly.type
_entity_poly.pdbx_seq_one_letter_code
_entity_poly.pdbx_strand_id
1 'polypeptide(L)'
;MKKILFLLLISGALLASSCTKNYAVVPNVTTNYTLPATDWTTTDNGLNYTATIPAKGGNLGAASDGLLIYFTFDNGQSYEQIPEVYNNVSFTYTNDGNNLTLYAQSANAGQTIPAPVALTVKIVAVPSN
;
A
#
# COMPACT_ATOMS: atom_id res chain seq x y z
N MET A 1 -20.04 -49.80 -33.47
CA MET A 1 -18.76 -49.09 -33.27
C MET A 1 -18.88 -47.56 -33.33
N LYS A 2 -19.58 -46.96 -34.31
CA LYS A 2 -19.74 -45.48 -34.41
C LYS A 2 -20.49 -44.81 -33.25
N LYS A 3 -21.43 -45.53 -32.60
CA LYS A 3 -22.24 -45.01 -31.48
C LYS A 3 -21.44 -44.84 -30.17
N ILE A 4 -20.42 -45.68 -29.95
CA ILE A 4 -19.56 -45.62 -28.75
C ILE A 4 -18.60 -44.43 -28.83
N LEU A 5 -18.07 -44.15 -30.02
CA LEU A 5 -17.21 -42.98 -30.24
C LEU A 5 -17.97 -41.66 -30.01
N PHE A 6 -19.24 -41.61 -30.43
CA PHE A 6 -20.11 -40.46 -30.18
C PHE A 6 -20.35 -40.24 -28.67
N LEU A 7 -20.57 -41.32 -27.90
CA LEU A 7 -20.73 -41.21 -26.45
C LEU A 7 -19.46 -40.70 -25.76
N LEU A 8 -18.29 -41.19 -26.16
CA LEU A 8 -17.00 -40.77 -25.60
C LEU A 8 -16.71 -39.29 -25.89
N LEU A 9 -17.02 -38.82 -27.09
CA LEU A 9 -16.85 -37.40 -27.46
C LEU A 9 -17.76 -36.47 -26.67
N ILE A 10 -19.03 -36.84 -26.46
CA ILE A 10 -19.98 -36.05 -25.66
C ILE A 10 -19.54 -36.03 -24.19
N SER A 11 -19.08 -37.16 -23.67
CA SER A 11 -18.59 -37.28 -22.29
C SER A 11 -17.36 -36.40 -22.04
N GLY A 12 -16.41 -36.37 -22.98
CA GLY A 12 -15.22 -35.53 -22.89
C GLY A 12 -15.52 -34.03 -22.96
N ALA A 13 -16.48 -33.62 -23.80
CA ALA A 13 -16.89 -32.22 -23.92
C ALA A 13 -17.57 -31.69 -22.65
N LEU A 14 -18.38 -32.52 -21.98
CA LEU A 14 -19.06 -32.13 -20.73
C LEU A 14 -18.08 -31.99 -19.54
N LEU A 15 -17.03 -32.82 -19.49
CA LEU A 15 -15.99 -32.74 -18.46
C LEU A 15 -15.09 -31.50 -18.62
N ALA A 16 -14.83 -31.07 -19.87
CA ALA A 16 -14.04 -29.87 -20.15
C ALA A 16 -14.78 -28.56 -19.77
N SER A 17 -16.12 -28.55 -19.80
CA SER A 17 -16.92 -27.37 -19.41
C SER A 17 -17.00 -27.12 -17.89
N SER A 18 -16.59 -28.09 -17.06
CA SER A 18 -16.64 -27.95 -15.58
C SER A 18 -15.41 -27.24 -14.99
N CYS A 19 -14.37 -27.00 -15.77
CA CYS A 19 -13.21 -26.22 -15.34
C CYS A 19 -13.44 -24.73 -15.58
N THR A 20 -14.48 -24.14 -15.00
CA THR A 20 -14.51 -22.70 -14.81
C THR A 20 -13.45 -22.34 -13.77
N LYS A 21 -12.36 -21.73 -14.23
CA LYS A 21 -11.35 -21.15 -13.33
C LYS A 21 -11.98 -19.96 -12.61
N ASN A 22 -12.50 -20.22 -11.42
CA ASN A 22 -12.96 -19.17 -10.52
C ASN A 22 -11.74 -18.41 -10.01
N TYR A 23 -11.56 -17.18 -10.50
CA TYR A 23 -10.63 -16.26 -9.89
C TYR A 23 -11.30 -15.71 -8.62
N ALA A 24 -10.84 -16.16 -7.46
CA ALA A 24 -11.10 -15.43 -6.23
C ALA A 24 -10.23 -14.15 -6.27
N VAL A 25 -10.75 -13.09 -6.88
CA VAL A 25 -10.09 -11.78 -6.84
C VAL A 25 -10.46 -11.15 -5.51
N VAL A 26 -9.52 -11.13 -4.56
CA VAL A 26 -9.68 -10.33 -3.35
C VAL A 26 -9.28 -8.90 -3.70
N PRO A 27 -10.21 -7.92 -3.69
CA PRO A 27 -9.90 -6.57 -4.14
C PRO A 27 -8.98 -5.87 -3.14
N ASN A 28 -7.99 -5.15 -3.66
CA ASN A 28 -7.18 -4.24 -2.88
C ASN A 28 -8.04 -3.09 -2.36
N VAL A 29 -7.73 -2.59 -1.17
CA VAL A 29 -8.44 -1.45 -0.58
C VAL A 29 -7.54 -0.24 -0.64
N THR A 30 -8.04 0.86 -1.23
CA THR A 30 -7.29 2.13 -1.33
C THR A 30 -7.94 3.19 -0.47
N THR A 31 -7.14 3.86 0.36
CA THR A 31 -7.58 4.96 1.22
C THR A 31 -6.65 6.16 1.02
N ASN A 32 -7.22 7.35 0.90
CA ASN A 32 -6.45 8.59 0.97
C ASN A 32 -6.60 9.16 2.38
N TYR A 33 -5.48 9.47 3.02
CA TYR A 33 -5.41 10.08 4.33
C TYR A 33 -4.68 11.42 4.23
N THR A 34 -5.29 12.50 4.69
CA THR A 34 -4.60 13.78 4.81
C THR A 34 -3.81 13.77 6.10
N LEU A 35 -2.48 13.83 6.01
CA LEU A 35 -1.57 13.96 7.12
C LEU A 35 -1.22 15.44 7.33
N PRO A 36 -1.74 16.09 8.37
CA PRO A 36 -1.40 17.48 8.69
C PRO A 36 0.08 17.66 9.02
N ALA A 37 0.61 18.86 8.77
CA ALA A 37 1.98 19.21 9.16
C ALA A 37 2.21 19.08 10.69
N THR A 38 1.16 19.29 11.49
CA THR A 38 1.20 19.20 12.97
C THR A 38 1.38 17.79 13.50
N ASP A 39 1.16 16.77 12.68
CA ASP A 39 1.26 15.36 13.10
C ASP A 39 2.70 14.84 13.00
N TRP A 40 3.59 15.59 12.33
CA TRP A 40 5.02 15.33 12.33
C TRP A 40 5.64 15.81 13.64
N THR A 41 6.22 14.86 14.37
CA THR A 41 6.87 15.09 15.65
C THR A 41 8.35 14.72 15.56
N THR A 42 9.18 15.38 16.38
CA THR A 42 10.62 15.12 16.48
C THR A 42 11.03 15.11 17.94
N THR A 43 11.98 14.26 18.30
CA THR A 43 12.59 14.22 19.64
C THR A 43 14.09 14.51 19.62
N ASP A 44 14.66 14.77 18.45
CA ASP A 44 16.11 14.89 18.22
C ASP A 44 16.49 16.22 17.54
N ASN A 45 15.72 17.26 17.82
CA ASN A 45 15.90 18.61 17.27
C ASN A 45 15.81 18.69 15.74
N GLY A 46 15.00 17.82 15.13
CA GLY A 46 14.66 17.86 13.71
C GLY A 46 15.63 17.08 12.82
N LEU A 47 16.41 16.15 13.39
CA LEU A 47 17.17 15.18 12.61
C LEU A 47 16.24 14.14 11.99
N ASN A 48 15.23 13.71 12.76
CA ASN A 48 14.22 12.76 12.31
C ASN A 48 12.82 13.23 12.73
N TYR A 49 11.89 13.17 11.79
CA TYR A 49 10.48 13.39 12.04
C TYR A 49 9.71 12.08 11.89
N THR A 50 8.73 11.88 12.77
CA THR A 50 7.82 10.74 12.75
C THR A 50 6.38 11.19 12.78
N ALA A 51 5.54 10.51 12.01
CA ALA A 51 4.09 10.66 12.06
C ALA A 51 3.44 9.27 12.10
N THR A 52 2.25 9.15 12.71
CA THR A 52 1.56 7.87 12.84
C THR A 52 0.13 7.97 12.33
N ILE A 53 -0.23 7.09 11.41
CA ILE A 53 -1.59 6.92 10.90
C ILE A 53 -2.16 5.64 11.53
N PRO A 54 -3.20 5.72 12.39
CA PRO A 54 -3.80 4.54 13.00
C PRO A 54 -4.63 3.76 11.97
N ALA A 55 -4.75 2.45 12.18
CA ALA A 55 -5.45 1.53 11.27
C ALA A 55 -6.89 1.96 10.96
N LYS A 56 -7.62 2.49 11.96
CA LYS A 56 -8.98 3.01 11.77
C LYS A 56 -9.03 4.19 10.78
N GLY A 57 -7.98 5.02 10.75
CA GLY A 57 -7.90 6.18 9.86
C GLY A 57 -7.34 5.83 8.48
N GLY A 58 -6.36 4.92 8.41
CA GLY A 58 -5.67 4.56 7.17
C GLY A 58 -6.23 3.33 6.43
N ASN A 59 -7.08 2.55 7.09
CA ASN A 59 -7.59 1.26 6.60
C ASN A 59 -6.47 0.32 6.14
N LEU A 60 -5.58 -0.01 7.08
CA LEU A 60 -4.31 -0.71 6.82
C LEU A 60 -4.47 -2.22 6.55
N GLY A 61 -5.70 -2.75 6.50
CA GLY A 61 -5.93 -4.19 6.37
C GLY A 61 -5.46 -4.98 7.59
N ALA A 62 -5.18 -6.27 7.40
CA ALA A 62 -4.53 -7.11 8.41
C ALA A 62 -3.03 -6.84 8.46
N ALA A 63 -2.38 -7.15 9.58
CA ALA A 63 -0.92 -6.99 9.73
C ALA A 63 -0.10 -7.80 8.70
N SER A 64 -0.69 -8.88 8.16
CA SER A 64 -0.09 -9.71 7.11
C SER A 64 -0.22 -9.14 5.71
N ASP A 65 -1.07 -8.12 5.50
CA ASP A 65 -1.32 -7.55 4.19
C ASP A 65 -0.13 -6.70 3.73
N GLY A 66 0.12 -6.73 2.42
CA GLY A 66 1.11 -5.83 1.82
C GLY A 66 0.55 -4.42 1.78
N LEU A 67 1.34 -3.43 2.20
CA LEU A 67 0.99 -2.02 2.02
C LEU A 67 1.83 -1.39 0.92
N LEU A 68 1.18 -0.64 0.05
CA LEU A 68 1.84 0.31 -0.85
C LEU A 68 1.46 1.72 -0.42
N ILE A 69 2.46 2.52 -0.08
CA ILE A 69 2.28 3.87 0.43
C ILE A 69 2.79 4.87 -0.59
N TYR A 70 1.98 5.87 -0.87
CA TYR A 70 2.33 6.95 -1.79
C TYR A 70 2.09 8.29 -1.14
N PHE A 71 2.96 9.26 -1.43
CA PHE A 71 2.75 10.66 -1.11
C PHE A 71 2.41 11.46 -2.35
N THR A 72 1.87 12.65 -2.12
CA THR A 72 1.79 13.70 -3.13
C THR A 72 2.49 14.94 -2.59
N PHE A 73 3.39 15.49 -3.40
CA PHE A 73 4.08 16.75 -3.12
C PHE A 73 3.58 17.92 -3.98
N ASP A 74 2.59 17.65 -4.84
CA ASP A 74 2.06 18.59 -5.84
C ASP A 74 0.54 18.78 -5.72
N ASN A 75 0.00 18.65 -4.51
CA ASN A 75 -1.43 18.80 -4.20
C ASN A 75 -2.33 17.81 -4.93
N GLY A 76 -1.89 16.55 -5.06
CA GLY A 76 -2.67 15.43 -5.56
C GLY A 76 -2.63 15.24 -7.08
N GLN A 77 -1.73 15.92 -7.80
CA GLN A 77 -1.60 15.74 -9.25
C GLN A 77 -0.81 14.48 -9.59
N SER A 78 0.18 14.15 -8.76
CA SER A 78 0.95 12.91 -8.84
C SER A 78 1.03 12.20 -7.49
N TYR A 79 1.24 10.89 -7.57
CA TYR A 79 1.45 10.01 -6.43
C TYR A 79 2.77 9.27 -6.61
N GLU A 80 3.70 9.51 -5.71
CA GLU A 80 5.03 8.92 -5.71
C GLU A 80 5.13 7.89 -4.59
N GLN A 81 5.65 6.70 -4.91
CA GLN A 81 5.69 5.59 -3.96
C GLN A 81 6.89 5.73 -3.02
N ILE A 82 6.67 5.61 -1.72
CA ILE A 82 7.77 5.54 -0.74
C ILE A 82 8.15 4.07 -0.45
N PRO A 83 9.43 3.75 -0.13
CA PRO A 83 10.53 4.66 0.16
C PRO A 83 11.06 5.48 -1.02
N GLU A 84 11.35 6.77 -0.79
CA GLU A 84 11.97 7.65 -1.78
C GLU A 84 12.75 8.81 -1.13
N VAL A 85 13.49 9.56 -1.96
CA VAL A 85 14.07 10.84 -1.59
C VAL A 85 13.45 11.95 -2.43
N TYR A 86 12.85 12.93 -1.78
CA TYR A 86 12.29 14.13 -2.42
C TYR A 86 12.81 15.38 -1.70
N ASN A 87 13.32 16.35 -2.47
CA ASN A 87 13.90 17.59 -1.93
C ASN A 87 14.90 17.37 -0.76
N ASN A 88 15.80 16.39 -0.93
CA ASN A 88 16.83 16.03 0.06
C ASN A 88 16.29 15.45 1.39
N VAL A 89 15.02 15.06 1.43
CA VAL A 89 14.38 14.35 2.55
C VAL A 89 14.09 12.92 2.11
N SER A 90 14.57 11.96 2.88
CA SER A 90 14.24 10.54 2.72
C SER A 90 12.96 10.24 3.49
N PHE A 91 11.98 9.66 2.79
CA PHE A 91 10.73 9.20 3.37
C PHE A 91 10.72 7.67 3.40
N THR A 92 10.37 7.10 4.55
CA THR A 92 10.22 5.65 4.73
C THR A 92 9.03 5.36 5.64
N TYR A 93 8.68 4.08 5.80
CA TYR A 93 7.58 3.69 6.69
C TYR A 93 7.78 2.30 7.28
N THR A 94 7.06 2.03 8.37
CA THR A 94 6.83 0.70 8.95
C THR A 94 5.34 0.51 9.21
N ASN A 95 4.89 -0.74 9.20
CA ASN A 95 3.51 -1.10 9.52
C ASN A 95 3.53 -2.27 10.50
N ASP A 96 2.80 -2.15 11.61
CA ASP A 96 2.61 -3.23 12.59
C ASP A 96 1.18 -3.81 12.56
N GLY A 97 0.34 -3.35 11.64
CA GLY A 97 -1.07 -3.71 11.49
C GLY A 97 -2.04 -2.86 12.30
N ASN A 98 -1.57 -2.19 13.36
CA ASN A 98 -2.36 -1.21 14.11
C ASN A 98 -2.02 0.22 13.69
N ASN A 99 -0.76 0.46 13.32
CA ASN A 99 -0.21 1.75 13.00
C ASN A 99 0.69 1.66 11.78
N LEU A 100 0.52 2.64 10.88
CA LEU A 100 1.48 2.99 9.85
C LEU A 100 2.32 4.14 10.39
N THR A 101 3.59 3.88 10.69
CA THR A 101 4.54 4.92 11.11
C THR A 101 5.33 5.39 9.91
N LEU A 102 5.29 6.69 9.66
CA LEU A 102 6.00 7.37 8.59
C LEU A 102 7.21 8.06 9.19
N TYR A 103 8.34 8.00 8.47
CA TYR A 103 9.59 8.62 8.88
C TYR A 103 10.05 9.60 7.79
N ALA A 104 10.55 10.75 8.22
CA ALA A 104 11.22 11.71 7.37
C ALA A 104 12.57 12.08 8.01
N GLN A 105 13.64 11.96 7.24
CA GLN A 105 14.99 12.29 7.69
C GLN A 105 15.79 12.91 6.54
N SER A 106 16.88 13.61 6.85
CA SER A 106 17.78 14.09 5.80
C SER A 106 18.32 12.91 4.99
N ALA A 107 18.31 13.04 3.66
CA ALA A 107 19.01 12.10 2.78
C ALA A 107 20.54 12.15 2.97
N ASN A 108 21.04 13.25 3.55
CA ASN A 108 22.42 13.43 3.96
C ASN A 108 22.55 13.23 5.48
N ALA A 109 23.37 12.27 5.92
CA ALA A 109 23.49 11.91 7.33
C ALA A 109 23.79 13.12 8.25
N GLY A 110 23.10 13.19 9.39
CA GLY A 110 23.39 14.13 10.47
C GLY A 110 22.96 15.58 10.24
N GLN A 111 22.20 15.87 9.18
CA GLN A 111 21.62 17.19 8.94
C GLN A 111 20.17 17.24 9.44
N THR A 112 19.79 18.36 10.05
CA THR A 112 18.40 18.62 10.38
C THR A 112 17.62 18.96 9.12
N ILE A 113 16.33 18.64 9.13
CA ILE A 113 15.37 19.01 8.11
C ILE A 113 14.28 19.89 8.72
N PRO A 114 13.60 20.74 7.94
CA PRO A 114 12.35 21.32 8.40
C PRO A 114 11.30 20.21 8.63
N ALA A 115 10.35 20.46 9.54
CA ALA A 115 9.19 19.60 9.68
C ALA A 115 8.48 19.45 8.32
N PRO A 116 8.12 18.23 7.88
CA PRO A 116 7.39 18.07 6.64
C PRO A 116 6.06 18.83 6.65
N VAL A 117 5.65 19.31 5.47
CA VAL A 117 4.37 19.97 5.28
C VAL A 117 3.21 18.97 5.36
N ALA A 118 1.98 19.47 5.27
CA ALA A 118 0.83 18.59 5.12
C ALA A 118 0.92 17.80 3.82
N LEU A 119 0.67 16.49 3.87
CA LEU A 119 0.76 15.57 2.74
C LEU A 119 -0.53 14.78 2.61
N THR A 120 -0.92 14.43 1.39
CA THR A 120 -1.91 13.36 1.20
C THR A 120 -1.18 12.04 1.02
N VAL A 121 -1.54 11.07 1.87
CA VAL A 121 -1.00 9.72 1.88
C VAL A 121 -2.03 8.80 1.24
N LYS A 122 -1.69 8.19 0.11
CA LYS A 122 -2.47 7.10 -0.46
C LYS A 122 -1.94 5.79 0.08
N ILE A 123 -2.83 5.01 0.67
CA ILE A 123 -2.54 3.71 1.26
C ILE A 123 -3.29 2.68 0.46
N VAL A 124 -2.57 1.73 -0.14
CA VAL A 124 -3.16 0.57 -0.82
C VAL A 124 -2.85 -0.67 0.01
N ALA A 125 -3.87 -1.23 0.64
CA ALA A 125 -3.80 -2.53 1.30
C ALA A 125 -4.04 -3.63 0.27
N VAL A 126 -3.05 -4.51 0.12
CA VAL A 126 -3.05 -5.68 -0.75
C VAL A 126 -3.20 -6.92 0.12
N PRO A 127 -4.38 -7.56 0.12
CA PRO A 127 -4.66 -8.71 0.97
C PRO A 127 -3.71 -9.88 0.69
N SER A 128 -3.07 -10.39 1.74
CA SER A 128 -2.22 -11.58 1.68
C SER A 128 -3.04 -12.81 2.08
N ASN A 129 -3.68 -13.48 1.11
CA ASN A 129 -4.43 -14.73 1.33
C ASN A 129 -3.67 -15.97 0.87
#